data_AF-A0A945KJF9-F1
#
_entry.id   AF-A0A945KJF9-F1
#
_cell.length_a   1.000
_cell.length_b   1.000
_cell.length_c   1.000
_cell.angle_alpha   90.00
_cell.angle_beta   90.00
_cell.angle_gamma   90.00
#
_symmetry.space_group_name_H-M   'P 1'
#
loop_
_entity.id
_entity.type
_entity.pdbx_description
1 polymer ?
#
loop_
_entity_poly.entity_id
_entity_poly.type
_entity_poly.pdbx_seq_one_letter_code
_entity_poly.pdbx_strand_id
1 'polypeptide(L)'
;MLSLLATTILLSMPAALPTDEIILTNGKVLEVDKIKTETYAEVTYKKNGREGSKASDEIAELIHDLSASVLDDYASALETMELGEFSAAARRLTGVLEDKRVVDSSRYAWVKQHAMFKKAQCISALADYKGTVSAIDELLLAVPGSYYYAPALMLKAESLKASGDNSGAEKIFKQLGDGVESKGLPARWGRESELGLLILDRALSGDAKQRALTGLAEKNAREYPTVAARARVEVGNAMIAAKNY
;
A
#
# COMPACT_ATOMS: atom_id res chain seq x y z
N MET A 1 -3.72 -70.66 9.63
CA MET A 1 -3.36 -69.38 10.26
C MET A 1 -2.43 -68.63 9.31
N LEU A 2 -2.97 -67.76 8.46
CA LEU A 2 -2.19 -66.82 7.64
C LEU A 2 -2.27 -65.46 8.33
N SER A 3 -1.14 -64.94 8.78
CA SER A 3 -1.03 -63.57 9.29
C SER A 3 -0.72 -62.66 8.10
N LEU A 4 -1.67 -61.81 7.71
CA LEU A 4 -1.45 -60.75 6.73
C LEU A 4 -0.91 -59.51 7.45
N LEU A 5 0.36 -59.17 7.19
CA LEU A 5 0.94 -57.87 7.49
C LEU A 5 0.33 -56.82 6.55
N ALA A 6 -0.58 -56.00 7.07
CA ALA A 6 -1.05 -54.80 6.38
C ALA A 6 0.04 -53.73 6.43
N THR A 7 0.62 -53.43 5.27
CA THR A 7 1.58 -52.33 5.10
C THR A 7 0.78 -51.05 4.89
N THR A 8 0.73 -50.18 5.89
CA THR A 8 0.09 -48.87 5.79
C THR A 8 0.97 -47.96 4.93
N ILE A 9 0.57 -47.74 3.69
CA ILE A 9 1.16 -46.70 2.82
C ILE A 9 0.67 -45.35 3.36
N LEU A 10 1.52 -44.66 4.13
CA LEU A 10 1.38 -43.25 4.43
C LEU A 10 1.50 -42.48 3.11
N LEU A 11 0.36 -42.06 2.55
CA LEU A 11 0.29 -41.03 1.52
C LEU A 11 0.87 -39.73 2.12
N SER A 12 2.13 -39.47 1.82
CA SER A 12 2.73 -38.15 1.96
C SER A 12 1.99 -37.23 0.99
N MET A 13 1.05 -36.44 1.52
CA MET A 13 0.58 -35.28 0.78
C MET A 13 1.78 -34.37 0.55
N PRO A 14 2.08 -33.96 -0.69
CA PRO A 14 3.10 -32.95 -0.91
C PRO A 14 2.66 -31.71 -0.14
N ALA A 15 3.49 -31.28 0.82
CA ALA A 15 3.33 -29.97 1.43
C ALA A 15 3.25 -28.96 0.28
N ALA A 16 2.16 -28.17 0.23
CA ALA A 16 2.07 -27.07 -0.71
C ALA A 16 3.34 -26.24 -0.55
N LEU A 17 4.12 -26.12 -1.64
CA LEU A 17 5.32 -25.30 -1.59
C LEU A 17 4.90 -23.88 -1.21
N PRO A 18 5.65 -23.19 -0.35
CA PRO A 18 5.36 -21.80 -0.05
C PRO A 18 5.36 -20.99 -1.35
N THR A 19 4.28 -20.26 -1.59
CA THR A 19 4.05 -19.47 -2.81
C THR A 19 3.72 -18.03 -2.44
N ASP A 20 4.15 -17.09 -3.27
CA ASP A 20 3.66 -15.72 -3.20
C ASP A 20 2.23 -15.66 -3.79
N GLU A 21 1.44 -14.68 -3.38
CA GLU A 21 0.10 -14.43 -3.91
C GLU A 21 -0.03 -12.99 -4.43
N ILE A 22 -0.70 -12.85 -5.57
CA ILE A 22 -1.11 -11.56 -6.13
C ILE A 22 -2.62 -11.51 -6.09
N ILE A 23 -3.17 -10.67 -5.21
CA ILE A 23 -4.61 -10.42 -5.11
C ILE A 23 -4.95 -9.31 -6.08
N LEU A 24 -5.82 -9.59 -7.04
CA LEU A 24 -6.27 -8.61 -8.03
C LEU A 24 -7.43 -7.75 -7.49
N THR A 25 -7.63 -6.59 -8.10
CA THR A 25 -8.73 -5.66 -7.74
C THR A 25 -10.13 -6.25 -7.93
N ASN A 26 -10.26 -7.32 -8.71
CA ASN A 26 -11.50 -8.09 -8.85
C ASN A 26 -11.66 -9.23 -7.83
N GLY A 27 -10.76 -9.33 -6.85
CA GLY A 27 -10.76 -10.36 -5.81
C GLY A 27 -10.15 -11.70 -6.22
N LYS A 28 -9.70 -11.85 -7.47
CA LYS A 28 -9.03 -13.08 -7.91
C LYS A 28 -7.63 -13.16 -7.28
N VAL A 29 -7.34 -14.29 -6.67
CA VAL A 29 -6.01 -14.62 -6.15
C VAL A 29 -5.22 -15.36 -7.23
N LEU A 30 -3.99 -14.89 -7.48
CA LEU A 30 -3.02 -15.58 -8.31
C LEU A 30 -1.89 -16.11 -7.41
N GLU A 31 -1.92 -17.39 -7.10
CA GLU A 31 -0.75 -18.08 -6.53
C GLU A 31 0.36 -18.14 -7.59
N VAL A 32 1.56 -17.72 -7.23
CA VAL A 32 2.73 -17.66 -8.10
C VAL A 32 3.93 -18.28 -7.39
N ASP A 33 4.83 -18.90 -8.16
CA ASP A 33 6.05 -19.52 -7.63
C ASP A 33 6.92 -18.48 -6.90
N LYS A 34 6.96 -17.25 -7.43
CA LYS A 34 7.67 -16.10 -6.86
C LYS A 34 7.32 -14.79 -7.57
N ILE A 35 7.17 -13.71 -6.82
CA ILE A 35 7.20 -12.32 -7.31
C ILE A 35 8.66 -11.88 -7.50
N LYS A 36 8.98 -11.38 -8.70
CA LYS A 36 10.36 -11.05 -9.11
C LYS A 36 10.67 -9.57 -8.94
N THR A 37 9.80 -8.71 -9.45
CA THR A 37 9.97 -7.25 -9.39
C THR A 37 8.64 -6.59 -9.11
N GLU A 38 8.68 -5.48 -8.39
CA GLU A 38 7.51 -4.70 -8.04
C GLU A 38 7.87 -3.23 -8.22
N THR A 39 7.09 -2.55 -9.05
CA THR A 39 7.26 -1.13 -9.35
C THR A 39 5.91 -0.44 -9.35
N TYR A 40 5.91 0.89 -9.35
CA TYR A 40 4.66 1.65 -9.43
C TYR A 40 3.86 1.37 -10.72
N ALA A 41 4.46 0.77 -11.76
CA ALA A 41 3.81 0.48 -13.04
C ALA A 41 3.39 -0.99 -13.15
N GLU A 42 4.26 -1.91 -12.73
CA GLU A 42 4.04 -3.34 -12.91
C GLU A 42 4.66 -4.19 -11.81
N VAL A 43 4.10 -5.40 -11.67
CA VAL A 43 4.65 -6.50 -10.89
C VAL A 43 4.90 -7.67 -11.83
N THR A 44 6.14 -8.18 -11.83
CA THR A 44 6.50 -9.38 -12.60
C THR A 44 6.64 -10.57 -11.68
N TYR A 45 6.26 -11.75 -12.16
CA TYR A 45 6.23 -12.97 -11.37
C TYR A 45 6.57 -14.20 -12.22
N LYS A 46 6.87 -15.31 -11.53
CA LYS A 46 7.03 -16.62 -12.13
C LYS A 46 5.89 -17.53 -11.67
N LYS A 47 5.26 -18.22 -12.60
CA LYS A 47 4.20 -19.21 -12.32
C LYS A 47 4.37 -20.43 -13.19
N ASN A 48 4.46 -21.62 -12.60
CA ASN A 48 4.66 -22.88 -13.31
C ASN A 48 5.85 -22.82 -14.29
N GLY A 49 6.96 -22.22 -13.86
CA GLY A 49 8.15 -22.11 -14.71
C GLY A 49 8.12 -20.99 -15.76
N ARG A 50 6.99 -20.31 -15.95
CA ARG A 50 6.82 -19.23 -16.95
C ARG A 50 6.80 -17.86 -16.30
N GLU A 51 7.28 -16.86 -17.02
CA GLU A 51 7.19 -15.46 -16.58
C GLU A 51 5.82 -14.88 -16.93
N GLY A 52 5.31 -14.02 -16.05
CA GLY A 52 4.11 -13.24 -16.25
C GLY A 52 4.28 -11.86 -15.63
N SER A 53 3.39 -10.95 -16.02
CA SER A 53 3.33 -9.60 -15.46
C SER A 53 1.88 -9.17 -15.24
N LYS A 54 1.71 -8.27 -14.28
CA LYS A 54 0.47 -7.57 -13.98
C LYS A 54 0.75 -6.09 -13.79
N ALA A 55 -0.08 -5.25 -14.40
CA ALA A 55 -0.03 -3.82 -14.16
C ALA A 55 -0.44 -3.54 -12.70
N SER A 56 0.16 -2.52 -12.09
CA SER A 56 -0.04 -2.20 -10.66
C SER A 56 -1.46 -1.74 -10.33
N ASP A 57 -2.22 -1.26 -11.32
CA ASP A 57 -3.64 -0.91 -11.20
C ASP A 57 -4.56 -2.13 -11.09
N GLU A 58 -4.15 -3.28 -11.62
CA GLU A 58 -4.89 -4.53 -11.51
C GLU A 58 -4.70 -5.23 -10.16
N ILE A 59 -3.75 -4.77 -9.34
CA ILE A 59 -3.33 -5.43 -8.10
C ILE A 59 -3.92 -4.70 -6.89
N ALA A 60 -4.64 -5.44 -6.06
CA ALA A 60 -5.10 -4.99 -4.75
C ALA A 60 -4.00 -5.17 -3.70
N GLU A 61 -3.36 -6.34 -3.67
CA GLU A 61 -2.40 -6.70 -2.63
C GLU A 61 -1.38 -7.72 -3.15
N LEU A 62 -0.17 -7.64 -2.58
CA LEU A 62 0.92 -8.60 -2.78
C LEU A 62 1.21 -9.27 -1.44
N ILE A 63 1.12 -10.58 -1.39
CA ILE A 63 1.46 -11.38 -0.21
C ILE A 63 2.68 -12.21 -0.57
N HIS A 64 3.77 -12.02 0.17
CA HIS A 64 4.97 -12.82 0.00
C HIS A 64 4.97 -14.00 0.95
N ASP A 65 5.59 -15.08 0.54
CA ASP A 65 5.96 -16.17 1.43
C ASP A 65 6.95 -15.68 2.50
N LEU A 66 6.56 -15.88 3.76
CA LEU A 66 7.34 -15.53 4.94
C LEU A 66 7.91 -16.77 5.66
N SER A 67 7.82 -17.98 5.09
CA SER A 67 8.22 -19.21 5.77
C SER A 67 9.72 -19.35 6.01
N ALA A 68 10.54 -18.49 5.40
CA ALA A 68 11.99 -18.50 5.60
C ALA A 68 12.34 -17.80 6.91
N SER A 69 13.10 -18.46 7.79
CA SER A 69 13.43 -17.90 9.13
C SER A 69 14.18 -16.57 9.12
N VAL A 70 14.85 -16.24 8.01
CA VAL A 70 15.48 -14.92 7.83
C VAL A 70 14.43 -13.79 7.74
N LEU A 71 13.16 -14.12 7.57
CA LEU A 71 12.02 -13.18 7.53
C LEU A 71 11.23 -13.16 8.85
N ASP A 72 11.63 -13.90 9.89
CA ASP A 72 10.88 -13.99 11.16
C ASP A 72 10.68 -12.62 11.81
N ASP A 73 11.68 -11.74 11.76
CA ASP A 73 11.58 -10.36 12.28
C ASP A 73 10.60 -9.50 11.47
N TYR A 74 10.55 -9.72 10.15
CA TYR A 74 9.59 -9.03 9.29
C TYR A 74 8.17 -9.53 9.56
N ALA A 75 7.96 -10.85 9.63
CA ALA A 75 6.67 -11.45 9.97
C ALA A 75 6.18 -10.97 11.35
N SER A 76 7.06 -11.03 12.36
CA SER A 76 6.78 -10.53 13.71
C SER A 76 6.42 -9.04 13.71
N ALA A 77 7.04 -8.22 12.85
CA ALA A 77 6.67 -6.82 12.72
C ALA A 77 5.24 -6.64 12.19
N LEU A 78 4.80 -7.46 11.22
CA LEU A 78 3.44 -7.42 10.70
C LEU A 78 2.42 -7.79 11.78
N GLU A 79 2.65 -8.88 12.51
CA GLU A 79 1.79 -9.29 13.63
C GLU A 79 1.70 -8.17 14.69
N THR A 80 2.81 -7.52 14.98
CA THR A 80 2.86 -6.37 15.89
C THR A 80 2.02 -5.19 15.39
N MET A 81 2.01 -4.94 14.07
CA MET A 81 1.15 -3.91 13.46
C MET A 81 -0.33 -4.26 13.60
N GLU A 82 -0.70 -5.53 13.40
CA GLU A 82 -2.08 -6.01 13.54
C GLU A 82 -2.59 -5.89 14.98
N LEU A 83 -1.71 -6.07 15.96
CA LEU A 83 -2.01 -5.82 17.38
C LEU A 83 -2.09 -4.32 17.73
N GLY A 84 -1.80 -3.41 16.80
CA GLY A 84 -1.82 -1.96 17.00
C GLY A 84 -0.59 -1.43 17.76
N GLU A 85 0.44 -2.25 17.97
CA GLU A 85 1.67 -1.86 18.69
C GLU A 85 2.66 -1.16 17.74
N PHE A 86 2.23 -0.06 17.10
CA PHE A 86 2.97 0.59 16.01
C PHE A 86 4.40 1.04 16.37
N SER A 87 4.64 1.43 17.62
CA SER A 87 5.99 1.80 18.09
C SER A 87 6.93 0.59 18.17
N ALA A 88 6.43 -0.57 18.60
CA ALA A 88 7.21 -1.81 18.61
C ALA A 88 7.43 -2.32 17.17
N ALA A 89 6.41 -2.25 16.32
CA ALA A 89 6.51 -2.62 14.92
C ALA A 89 7.55 -1.78 14.17
N ALA A 90 7.54 -0.45 14.33
CA ALA A 90 8.51 0.44 13.70
C ALA A 90 9.96 0.15 14.11
N ARG A 91 10.19 -0.26 15.37
CA ARG A 91 11.51 -0.70 15.86
C ARG A 91 11.94 -2.02 15.21
N ARG A 92 11.04 -3.00 15.15
CA ARG A 92 11.31 -4.29 14.47
C ARG A 92 11.64 -4.09 12.98
N LEU A 93 10.87 -3.26 12.28
CA LEU A 93 11.12 -2.91 10.88
C LEU A 93 12.46 -2.20 10.68
N THR A 94 12.93 -1.44 11.68
CA THR A 94 14.28 -0.87 11.64
C THR A 94 15.34 -1.96 11.73
N GLY A 95 15.16 -2.97 12.61
CA GLY A 95 16.04 -4.15 12.66
C GLY A 95 16.07 -4.92 11.34
N VAL A 96 14.91 -5.10 10.68
CA VAL A 96 14.85 -5.73 9.35
C VAL A 96 15.66 -4.94 8.30
N LEU A 97 15.58 -3.60 8.35
CA LEU A 97 16.33 -2.72 7.43
C LEU A 97 17.83 -2.66 7.73
N GLU A 98 18.27 -3.13 8.90
CA GLU A 98 19.67 -3.25 9.29
C GLU A 98 20.24 -4.65 8.98
N ASP A 99 19.39 -5.67 8.81
CA ASP A 99 19.80 -7.03 8.49
C ASP A 99 20.17 -7.22 7.02
N LYS A 100 21.47 -7.09 6.72
CA LYS A 100 22.04 -7.27 5.38
C LYS A 100 21.71 -8.62 4.73
N ARG A 101 21.42 -9.67 5.51
CA ARG A 101 21.01 -10.98 4.96
C ARG A 101 19.67 -10.90 4.23
N VAL A 102 18.83 -9.94 4.62
CA VAL A 102 17.55 -9.63 4.00
C VAL A 102 17.72 -8.53 2.96
N VAL A 103 18.27 -7.37 3.34
CA VAL A 103 18.23 -6.17 2.48
C VAL A 103 19.13 -6.26 1.25
N ASP A 104 20.27 -6.97 1.35
CA ASP A 104 21.20 -7.14 0.22
C ASP A 104 20.89 -8.42 -0.59
N SER A 105 19.89 -9.20 -0.17
CA SER A 105 19.52 -10.44 -0.84
C SER A 105 18.65 -10.17 -2.06
N SER A 106 19.10 -10.60 -3.23
CA SER A 106 18.28 -10.61 -4.45
C SER A 106 17.03 -11.48 -4.31
N ARG A 107 17.02 -12.46 -3.39
CA ARG A 107 15.84 -13.27 -3.11
C ARG A 107 14.74 -12.44 -2.44
N TYR A 108 15.14 -11.53 -1.55
CA TYR A 108 14.26 -10.74 -0.67
C TYR A 108 14.33 -9.24 -0.98
N ALA A 109 14.68 -8.87 -2.21
CA ALA A 109 14.83 -7.47 -2.63
C ALA A 109 13.55 -6.65 -2.41
N TRP A 110 12.38 -7.30 -2.41
CA TRP A 110 11.08 -6.69 -2.09
C TRP A 110 11.00 -6.17 -0.65
N VAL A 111 11.68 -6.81 0.30
CA VAL A 111 11.55 -6.50 1.74
C VAL A 111 11.92 -5.07 2.05
N LYS A 112 12.93 -4.50 1.37
CA LYS A 112 13.38 -3.13 1.62
C LYS A 112 12.26 -2.11 1.46
N GLN A 113 11.62 -2.06 0.29
CA GLN A 113 10.57 -1.07 0.02
C GLN A 113 9.33 -1.32 0.91
N HIS A 114 9.00 -2.58 1.16
CA HIS A 114 7.88 -2.97 2.02
C HIS A 114 8.11 -2.54 3.47
N ALA A 115 9.29 -2.84 4.03
CA ALA A 115 9.62 -2.51 5.41
C ALA A 115 9.70 -0.99 5.62
N MET A 116 10.27 -0.24 4.67
CA MET A 116 10.29 1.22 4.71
C MET A 116 8.88 1.81 4.66
N PHE A 117 8.01 1.34 3.76
CA PHE A 117 6.64 1.86 3.67
C PHE A 117 5.81 1.50 4.91
N LYS A 118 5.87 0.25 5.39
CA LYS A 118 5.18 -0.17 6.61
C LYS A 118 5.68 0.57 7.85
N LYS A 119 6.98 0.90 7.91
CA LYS A 119 7.53 1.73 8.98
C LYS A 119 6.95 3.14 8.92
N ALA A 120 6.83 3.74 7.73
CA ALA A 120 6.18 5.05 7.58
C ALA A 120 4.70 5.01 8.01
N GLN A 121 3.97 3.93 7.70
CA GLN A 121 2.59 3.72 8.19
C GLN A 121 2.53 3.64 9.73
N CYS A 122 3.46 2.92 10.36
CA CYS A 122 3.54 2.85 11.82
C CYS A 122 3.80 4.23 12.45
N ILE A 123 4.73 4.99 11.90
CA ILE A 123 5.06 6.35 12.37
C ILE A 123 3.83 7.28 12.22
N SER A 124 3.11 7.17 11.10
CA SER A 124 1.87 7.93 10.87
C SER A 124 0.78 7.57 11.88
N ALA A 125 0.64 6.29 12.22
CA ALA A 125 -0.34 5.83 13.21
C ALA A 125 -0.04 6.36 14.63
N LEU A 126 1.23 6.69 14.92
CA LEU A 126 1.65 7.35 16.15
C LEU A 126 1.47 8.88 16.11
N ALA A 127 0.84 9.41 15.06
CA ALA A 127 0.67 10.84 14.79
C ALA A 127 1.97 11.64 14.68
N ASP A 128 3.11 10.97 14.43
CA ASP A 128 4.36 11.65 14.09
C ASP A 128 4.37 11.97 12.58
N TYR A 129 3.65 13.02 12.21
CA TYR A 129 3.50 13.42 10.82
C TYR A 129 4.81 13.88 10.17
N LYS A 130 5.70 14.52 10.93
CA LYS A 130 7.02 14.95 10.43
C LYS A 130 7.95 13.76 10.21
N GLY A 131 7.95 12.80 11.13
CA GLY A 131 8.65 11.53 10.96
C GLY A 131 8.12 10.74 9.77
N THR A 132 6.80 10.74 9.55
CA THR A 132 6.18 10.09 8.40
C THR A 132 6.66 10.70 7.08
N VAL A 133 6.63 12.02 6.96
CA VAL A 133 7.14 12.74 5.78
C VAL A 133 8.60 12.37 5.50
N SER A 134 9.43 12.37 6.53
CA SER A 134 10.86 12.03 6.42
C SER A 134 11.06 10.57 5.98
N ALA A 135 10.33 9.63 6.57
CA ALA A 135 10.40 8.20 6.21
C ALA A 135 9.95 7.93 4.76
N ILE A 136 8.96 8.68 4.26
CA ILE A 136 8.53 8.60 2.86
C ILE A 136 9.60 9.17 1.93
N ASP A 137 10.23 10.28 2.29
CA ASP A 137 11.33 10.85 1.50
C ASP A 137 12.53 9.89 1.44
N GLU A 138 12.86 9.23 2.54
CA GLU A 138 13.86 8.15 2.55
C GLU A 138 13.47 6.99 1.63
N LEU A 139 12.21 6.52 1.67
CA LEU A 139 11.72 5.45 0.79
C LEU A 139 11.86 5.83 -0.68
N LEU A 140 11.38 7.00 -1.07
CA LEU A 140 11.36 7.43 -2.46
C LEU A 140 12.76 7.80 -2.98
N LEU A 141 13.67 8.20 -2.09
CA LEU A 141 15.08 8.37 -2.42
C LEU A 141 15.78 7.01 -2.60
N ALA A 142 15.56 6.07 -1.69
CA ALA A 142 16.22 4.76 -1.71
C ALA A 142 15.66 3.83 -2.81
N VAL A 143 14.37 3.96 -3.14
CA VAL A 143 13.67 3.15 -4.15
C VAL A 143 12.75 4.05 -5.00
N PRO A 144 13.31 4.84 -5.95
CA PRO A 144 12.52 5.78 -6.75
C PRO A 144 11.40 5.14 -7.59
N GLY A 145 11.60 3.87 -7.97
CA GLY A 145 10.64 3.04 -8.71
C GLY A 145 9.68 2.26 -7.84
N SER A 146 9.62 2.54 -6.53
CA SER A 146 8.87 1.75 -5.54
C SER A 146 7.45 1.43 -5.97
N TYR A 147 6.99 0.21 -5.73
CA TYR A 147 5.58 -0.18 -5.85
C TYR A 147 4.67 0.75 -5.04
N TYR A 148 5.19 1.24 -3.91
CA TYR A 148 4.48 2.14 -3.03
C TYR A 148 4.58 3.61 -3.43
N TYR A 149 5.11 3.98 -4.60
CA TYR A 149 5.30 5.39 -4.99
C TYR A 149 4.05 6.25 -4.75
N ALA A 150 2.91 5.85 -5.33
CA ALA A 150 1.68 6.61 -5.22
C ALA A 150 1.02 6.52 -3.82
N PRO A 151 0.91 5.33 -3.18
CA PRO A 151 0.51 5.23 -1.77
C PRO A 151 1.36 6.08 -0.81
N ALA A 152 2.68 6.13 -1.04
CA ALA A 152 3.64 6.89 -0.25
C ALA A 152 3.41 8.40 -0.39
N LEU A 153 3.21 8.89 -1.62
CA LEU A 153 2.83 10.29 -1.84
C LEU A 153 1.49 10.63 -1.19
N MET A 154 0.51 9.72 -1.23
CA MET A 154 -0.78 9.93 -0.57
C MET A 154 -0.59 10.09 0.96
N LEU A 155 0.12 9.15 1.59
CA LEU A 155 0.41 9.20 3.03
C LEU A 155 1.20 10.45 3.43
N LYS A 156 2.16 10.88 2.58
CA LYS A 156 2.91 12.12 2.75
C LYS A 156 2.02 13.36 2.70
N ALA A 157 1.13 13.46 1.71
CA ALA A 157 0.21 14.58 1.58
C ALA A 157 -0.76 14.67 2.78
N GLU A 158 -1.29 13.52 3.21
CA GLU A 158 -2.18 13.42 4.37
C GLU A 158 -1.47 13.82 5.67
N SER A 159 -0.21 13.39 5.85
CA SER A 159 0.63 13.77 6.99
C SER A 159 0.93 15.28 7.00
N LEU A 160 1.27 15.86 5.85
CA LEU A 160 1.51 17.29 5.72
C LEU A 160 0.26 18.09 6.10
N LYS A 161 -0.92 17.71 5.57
CA LYS A 161 -2.21 18.29 5.95
C LYS A 161 -2.46 18.17 7.46
N ALA A 162 -2.26 16.99 8.04
CA ALA A 162 -2.49 16.74 9.47
C ALA A 162 -1.53 17.56 10.37
N SER A 163 -0.32 17.85 9.89
CA SER A 163 0.63 18.75 10.57
C SER A 163 0.35 20.24 10.37
N GLY A 164 -0.67 20.60 9.59
CA GLY A 164 -1.03 21.98 9.25
C GLY A 164 -0.31 22.58 8.04
N ASP A 165 0.61 21.84 7.41
CA ASP A 165 1.30 22.27 6.19
C ASP A 165 0.47 22.00 4.93
N ASN A 166 -0.59 22.80 4.75
CA ASN A 166 -1.47 22.68 3.61
C ASN A 166 -0.76 22.99 2.27
N SER A 167 0.24 23.87 2.26
CA SER A 167 0.97 24.20 1.03
C SER A 167 1.88 23.04 0.60
N GLY A 168 2.55 22.39 1.56
CA GLY A 168 3.27 21.15 1.33
C GLY A 168 2.35 20.04 0.81
N ALA A 169 1.20 19.83 1.47
CA ALA A 169 0.23 18.83 1.05
C ALA A 169 -0.28 19.07 -0.39
N GLU A 170 -0.60 20.32 -0.74
CA GLU A 170 -1.05 20.71 -2.08
C GLU A 170 -0.01 20.35 -3.15
N LYS A 171 1.28 20.63 -2.89
CA LYS A 171 2.38 20.26 -3.80
C LYS A 171 2.45 18.76 -4.02
N ILE A 172 2.29 17.97 -2.96
CA ILE A 172 2.35 16.51 -3.06
C ILE A 172 1.13 15.95 -3.80
N PHE A 173 -0.08 16.49 -3.59
CA PHE A 173 -1.25 16.10 -4.39
C PHE A 173 -1.06 16.43 -5.87
N LYS A 174 -0.52 17.61 -6.20
CA LYS A 174 -0.18 17.96 -7.60
C LYS A 174 0.81 16.97 -8.19
N GLN A 175 1.90 16.66 -7.46
CA GLN A 175 2.88 15.65 -7.87
C GLN A 175 2.24 14.27 -8.12
N LEU A 176 1.31 13.84 -7.26
CA LEU A 176 0.57 12.59 -7.43
C LEU A 176 -0.29 12.60 -8.71
N GLY A 177 -0.97 13.72 -8.99
CA GLY A 177 -1.77 13.92 -10.20
C GLY A 177 -0.91 13.90 -11.47
N ASP A 178 0.17 14.68 -11.48
CA ASP A 178 1.14 14.74 -12.59
C ASP A 178 1.78 13.36 -12.85
N GLY A 179 1.90 12.53 -11.81
CA GLY A 179 2.41 11.16 -11.91
C GLY A 179 1.55 10.23 -12.78
N VAL A 180 0.25 10.50 -12.94
CA VAL A 180 -0.62 9.72 -13.84
C VAL A 180 -0.11 9.81 -15.27
N GLU A 181 0.18 11.03 -15.74
CA GLU A 181 0.66 11.26 -17.11
C GLU A 181 2.17 10.99 -17.22
N SER A 182 2.97 11.50 -16.29
CA SER A 182 4.44 11.48 -16.39
C SER A 182 5.06 10.12 -16.04
N LYS A 183 4.39 9.30 -15.23
CA LYS A 183 4.88 7.99 -14.77
C LYS A 183 3.97 6.83 -15.16
N GLY A 184 2.82 7.09 -15.78
CA GLY A 184 1.83 6.05 -16.06
C GLY A 184 1.20 5.48 -14.79
N LEU A 185 1.06 6.29 -13.74
CA LEU A 185 0.35 5.85 -12.54
C LEU A 185 -1.12 5.54 -12.86
N PRO A 186 -1.74 4.58 -12.16
CA PRO A 186 -3.16 4.29 -12.28
C PRO A 186 -4.01 5.57 -12.18
N ALA A 187 -4.99 5.73 -13.08
CA ALA A 187 -5.83 6.93 -13.15
C ALA A 187 -6.58 7.26 -11.84
N ARG A 188 -6.80 6.25 -10.98
CA ARG A 188 -7.34 6.43 -9.62
C ARG A 188 -6.56 7.48 -8.80
N TRP A 189 -5.24 7.57 -8.99
CA TRP A 189 -4.40 8.51 -8.25
C TRP A 189 -4.60 9.95 -8.67
N GLY A 190 -4.96 10.18 -9.94
CA GLY A 190 -5.41 11.49 -10.40
C GLY A 190 -6.73 11.90 -9.74
N ARG A 191 -7.62 10.94 -9.46
CA ARG A 191 -8.88 11.19 -8.73
C ARG A 191 -8.65 11.46 -7.25
N GLU A 192 -7.72 10.76 -6.62
CA GLU A 192 -7.28 11.03 -5.25
C GLU A 192 -6.60 12.41 -5.12
N SER A 193 -5.80 12.79 -6.12
CA SER A 193 -5.23 14.14 -6.23
C SER A 193 -6.32 15.21 -6.34
N GLU A 194 -7.30 15.02 -7.24
CA GLU A 194 -8.46 15.92 -7.41
C GLU A 194 -9.23 16.09 -6.09
N LEU A 195 -9.48 15.00 -5.36
CA LEU A 195 -10.11 15.02 -4.03
C LEU A 195 -9.26 15.78 -3.00
N GLY A 196 -7.98 15.45 -2.89
CA GLY A 196 -7.05 16.07 -1.94
C GLY A 196 -6.95 17.59 -2.11
N LEU A 197 -6.84 18.05 -3.36
CA LEU A 197 -6.81 19.47 -3.70
C LEU A 197 -8.12 20.17 -3.35
N LEU A 198 -9.26 19.54 -3.63
CA LEU A 198 -10.57 20.10 -3.28
C LEU A 198 -10.78 20.21 -1.76
N ILE A 199 -10.28 19.25 -0.98
CA ILE A 199 -10.30 19.31 0.48
C ILE A 199 -9.44 20.48 0.99
N LEU A 200 -8.27 20.71 0.39
CA LEU A 200 -7.36 21.77 0.79
C LEU A 200 -7.79 23.17 0.32
N ASP A 201 -8.65 23.26 -0.69
CA ASP A 201 -9.17 24.53 -1.20
C ASP A 201 -9.93 25.27 -0.09
N ARG A 202 -9.33 26.37 0.37
CA ARG A 202 -9.87 27.27 1.39
C ARG A 202 -10.75 28.37 0.80
N ALA A 203 -10.69 28.60 -0.52
CA ALA A 203 -11.57 29.53 -1.21
C ALA A 203 -12.97 28.93 -1.39
N LEU A 204 -13.06 27.59 -1.47
CA LEU A 204 -14.33 26.88 -1.42
C LEU A 204 -14.79 26.63 0.02
N SER A 205 -16.03 27.02 0.32
CA SER A 205 -16.69 26.78 1.61
C SER A 205 -18.19 26.57 1.45
N GLY A 206 -18.84 26.04 2.50
CA GLY A 206 -20.30 25.84 2.53
C GLY A 206 -20.84 25.07 1.33
N ASP A 207 -21.95 25.53 0.78
CA ASP A 207 -22.66 24.90 -0.34
C ASP A 207 -21.81 24.78 -1.61
N ALA A 208 -20.84 25.67 -1.82
CA ALA A 208 -19.94 25.57 -2.97
C ALA A 208 -19.00 24.37 -2.83
N LYS A 209 -18.40 24.19 -1.65
CA LYS A 209 -17.53 23.03 -1.35
C LYS A 209 -18.33 21.73 -1.36
N GLN A 210 -19.52 21.75 -0.76
CA GLN A 210 -20.44 20.61 -0.78
C GLN A 210 -20.75 20.17 -2.22
N ARG A 211 -21.20 21.09 -3.09
CA ARG A 211 -21.52 20.78 -4.48
C ARG A 211 -20.33 20.21 -5.25
N ALA A 212 -19.14 20.79 -5.07
CA ALA A 212 -17.94 20.29 -5.72
C ALA A 212 -17.60 18.86 -5.28
N LEU A 213 -17.68 18.56 -3.97
CA LEU A 213 -17.41 17.23 -3.43
C LEU A 213 -18.48 16.21 -3.85
N THR A 214 -19.75 16.60 -3.90
CA THR A 214 -20.84 15.76 -4.43
C THR A 214 -20.60 15.42 -5.89
N GLY A 215 -20.29 16.41 -6.73
CA GLY A 215 -20.00 16.19 -8.15
C GLY A 215 -18.80 15.26 -8.35
N LEU A 216 -17.76 15.40 -7.52
CA LEU A 216 -16.62 14.49 -7.54
C LEU A 216 -17.00 13.06 -7.13
N ALA A 217 -17.86 12.92 -6.11
CA ALA A 217 -18.35 11.61 -5.67
C ALA A 217 -19.17 10.91 -6.76
N GLU A 218 -20.08 11.63 -7.42
CA GLU A 218 -20.92 11.11 -8.50
C GLU A 218 -20.09 10.68 -9.72
N LYS A 219 -19.15 11.52 -10.15
CA LYS A 219 -18.20 11.24 -11.25
C LYS A 219 -17.43 9.94 -11.04
N ASN A 220 -17.09 9.62 -9.79
CA ASN A 220 -16.24 8.47 -9.45
C ASN A 220 -17.03 7.24 -8.96
N ALA A 221 -18.35 7.33 -8.80
CA ALA A 221 -19.16 6.32 -8.10
C ALA A 221 -19.04 4.90 -8.68
N ARG A 222 -18.87 4.78 -10.00
CA ARG A 222 -18.77 3.48 -10.69
C ARG A 222 -17.33 2.98 -10.82
N GLU A 223 -16.42 3.85 -11.27
CA GLU A 223 -15.06 3.44 -11.64
C GLU A 223 -14.09 3.47 -10.45
N TYR A 224 -14.27 4.41 -9.52
CA TYR A 224 -13.40 4.61 -8.37
C TYR A 224 -14.23 4.75 -7.08
N PRO A 225 -14.93 3.69 -6.66
CA PRO A 225 -15.89 3.73 -5.56
C PRO A 225 -15.26 4.14 -4.22
N THR A 226 -13.98 3.85 -4.00
CA THR A 226 -13.23 4.29 -2.80
C THR A 226 -13.06 5.80 -2.77
N VAL A 227 -12.68 6.43 -3.88
CA VAL A 227 -12.58 7.89 -4.01
C VAL A 227 -13.96 8.52 -3.79
N ALA A 228 -15.00 7.94 -4.39
CA ALA A 228 -16.37 8.40 -4.21
C ALA A 228 -16.83 8.33 -2.74
N ALA A 229 -16.50 7.24 -2.04
CA ALA A 229 -16.83 7.10 -0.62
C ALA A 229 -16.12 8.15 0.25
N ARG A 230 -14.83 8.41 0.00
CA ARG A 230 -14.07 9.46 0.69
C ARG A 230 -14.63 10.85 0.41
N ALA A 231 -14.97 11.15 -0.85
CA ALA A 231 -15.60 12.41 -1.22
C ALA A 231 -16.94 12.62 -0.48
N ARG A 232 -17.76 11.57 -0.31
CA ARG A 232 -19.01 11.63 0.47
C ARG A 232 -18.77 11.89 1.95
N VAL A 233 -17.71 11.34 2.54
CA VAL A 233 -17.34 11.67 3.93
C VAL A 233 -17.04 13.16 4.05
N GLU A 234 -16.30 13.71 3.09
CA GLU A 234 -15.94 15.13 3.08
C GLU A 234 -17.13 16.05 2.77
N VAL A 235 -18.15 15.58 2.03
CA VAL A 235 -19.46 16.26 1.93
C VAL A 235 -20.06 16.45 3.32
N GLY A 236 -20.09 15.39 4.13
CA GLY A 236 -20.59 15.46 5.50
C GLY A 236 -19.81 16.45 6.36
N ASN A 237 -18.47 16.42 6.27
CA ASN A 237 -17.61 17.38 6.99
C ASN A 237 -17.89 18.83 6.57
N ALA A 238 -18.13 19.08 5.27
CA ALA A 238 -18.47 20.41 4.76
C ALA A 238 -19.82 20.90 5.30
N MET A 239 -20.84 20.03 5.37
CA MET A 239 -22.16 20.35 5.92
C MET A 239 -22.07 20.70 7.41
N ILE A 240 -21.32 19.92 8.20
CA ILE A 240 -21.08 20.17 9.63
C ILE A 240 -20.40 21.53 9.81
N ALA A 241 -19.36 21.83 9.03
CA ALA A 241 -18.65 23.10 9.12
C ALA A 241 -19.55 24.31 8.76
N ALA A 242 -20.51 24.11 7.85
CA ALA A 242 -21.47 25.13 7.43
C ALA A 242 -22.67 25.28 8.38
N LYS A 243 -22.85 24.36 9.34
CA LYS A 243 -24.08 24.23 10.16
C LYS A 243 -25.36 24.01 9.32
N ASN A 244 -25.21 23.38 8.16
CA ASN A 244 -26.30 23.07 7.24
C ASN A 244 -26.67 21.58 7.38
N TYR A 245 -27.42 21.23 8.44
CA TYR A 245 -27.89 19.88 8.74
C TYR A 245 -29.41 19.76 8.65
#